data_AF-X8BEV2-F1
#
_entry.id   AF-X8BEV2-F1
#
_cell.length_a   1.000
_cell.length_b   1.000
_cell.length_c   1.000
_cell.angle_alpha   90.00
_cell.angle_beta   90.00
_cell.angle_gamma   90.00
#
_symmetry.space_group_name_H-M   'P 1'
#
loop_
_entity.id
_entity.type
_entity.pdbx_description
1 polymer ?
#
loop_
_entity_poly.entity_id
_entity_poly.type
_entity_poly.pdbx_seq_one_letter_code
_entity_poly.pdbx_strand_id
1 'polypeptide(L)'
;MAELMNRQILLRRRPTGLLQPGDTELVTSPAPQPAEGEALLRNTYIGIDAAVRTWLNDQPGYLPPVQLGEVIRAAGIGEVVASRCTPTRSGTWSPHCRASRST
;
A
#
# COMPACT_ATOMS: atom_id res chain seq x y z
N MET A 1 -14.65 6.99 -17.45
CA MET A 1 -14.42 6.76 -16.01
C MET A 1 -13.41 7.80 -15.57
N ALA A 2 -13.71 8.59 -14.53
CA ALA A 2 -12.78 9.62 -14.07
C ALA A 2 -11.45 8.99 -13.66
N GLU A 3 -10.33 9.58 -14.06
CA GLU A 3 -9.01 9.17 -13.59
C GLU A 3 -8.90 9.46 -12.10
N LEU A 4 -8.98 8.43 -11.27
CA LEU A 4 -8.71 8.55 -9.85
C LEU A 4 -7.20 8.76 -9.68
N MET A 5 -6.82 9.82 -8.96
CA MET A 5 -5.43 10.09 -8.60
C MET A 5 -5.09 9.41 -7.28
N ASN A 6 -3.89 8.86 -7.21
CA ASN A 6 -3.38 8.13 -6.07
C ASN A 6 -2.13 8.84 -5.51
N ARG A 7 -2.17 9.16 -4.22
CA ARG A 7 -1.05 9.77 -3.51
C ARG A 7 -0.30 8.69 -2.75
N GLN A 8 1.00 8.58 -3.01
CA GLN A 8 1.85 7.52 -2.50
C GLN A 8 3.05 8.11 -1.77
N ILE A 9 3.49 7.45 -0.70
CA ILE A 9 4.74 7.78 -0.02
C ILE A 9 5.79 6.76 -0.43
N LEU A 10 6.75 7.17 -1.26
CA LEU A 10 7.83 6.29 -1.72
C LEU A 10 9.03 6.35 -0.78
N LEU A 11 9.75 5.24 -0.68
CA LEU A 11 11.07 5.21 -0.05
C LEU A 11 12.13 5.68 -1.05
N ARG A 12 12.85 6.77 -0.76
CA ARG A 12 13.91 7.30 -1.63
C ARG A 12 15.31 6.99 -1.15
N ARG A 13 15.50 6.90 0.17
CA ARG A 13 16.79 6.60 0.77
C ARG A 13 16.59 5.73 2.01
N ARG A 14 17.56 4.85 2.27
CA ARG A 14 17.62 4.06 3.50
C ARG A 14 17.94 4.99 4.70
N PRO A 15 17.03 5.14 5.68
CA PRO A 15 17.26 6.02 6.81
C PRO A 15 18.39 5.50 7.70
N THR A 16 19.34 6.37 8.04
CA THR A 16 20.35 6.09 9.08
C THR A 16 19.94 6.84 10.35
N GLY A 17 19.69 6.11 11.44
CA GLY A 17 19.12 6.68 12.66
C GLY A 17 17.65 7.06 12.48
N LEU A 18 17.30 8.30 12.83
CA LEU A 18 15.95 8.86 12.68
C LEU A 18 15.64 9.20 11.22
N LEU A 19 14.35 9.10 10.85
CA LEU A 19 13.87 9.51 9.54
C LEU A 19 14.18 10.99 9.28
N GLN A 20 14.75 11.29 8.13
CA GLN A 20 15.08 12.64 7.70
C GLN A 20 14.18 13.09 6.55
N PRO A 21 13.98 14.41 6.38
CA PRO A 21 13.46 14.95 5.13
C PRO A 21 14.28 14.43 3.94
N GLY A 22 13.59 13.87 2.94
CA GLY A 22 14.21 13.28 1.74
C GLY A 22 14.45 11.76 1.82
N ASP A 23 14.25 11.11 2.97
CA ASP A 23 14.20 9.64 3.01
C ASP A 23 12.94 9.11 2.31
N THR A 24 11.88 9.90 2.31
CA THR A 24 10.61 9.60 1.67
C THR A 24 10.18 10.72 0.73
N GLU A 25 9.32 10.39 -0.23
CA GLU A 25 8.75 11.36 -1.16
C GLU A 25 7.26 11.10 -1.36
N LEU A 26 6.46 12.18 -1.30
CA LEU A 26 5.05 12.14 -1.69
C LEU A 26 4.95 12.32 -3.20
N VAL A 27 4.47 11.29 -3.90
CA VAL A 27 4.20 11.34 -5.33
C VAL A 27 2.71 11.19 -5.60
N THR A 28 2.26 11.66 -6.76
CA THR A 28 0.90 11.42 -7.25
C THR A 28 0.98 10.69 -8.58
N SER A 29 0.26 9.58 -8.69
CA SER A 29 0.15 8.79 -9.92
C SER A 29 -1.32 8.47 -10.20
N PRO A 30 -1.68 8.04 -11.41
CA PRO A 30 -2.99 7.43 -11.64
C PRO A 30 -3.20 6.23 -10.72
N ALA A 31 -4.43 6.07 -10.20
CA ALA A 31 -4.81 4.89 -9.43
C ALA A 31 -4.82 3.66 -10.35
N PRO A 32 -4.31 2.51 -9.89
CA PRO A 32 -4.31 1.30 -10.70
C PRO A 32 -5.73 0.78 -10.89
N GLN A 33 -5.93 0.06 -11.99
CA GLN A 33 -7.14 -0.75 -12.17
C GLN A 33 -6.92 -2.09 -11.48
N PRO A 34 -7.89 -2.60 -10.70
CA PRO A 34 -7.75 -3.92 -10.08
C PRO A 34 -7.65 -5.01 -11.15
N ALA A 35 -6.76 -5.97 -10.95
CA ALA A 35 -6.70 -7.20 -11.74
C ALA A 35 -7.73 -8.24 -11.26
N GLU A 36 -7.82 -9.38 -11.97
CA GLU A 36 -8.64 -10.51 -11.53
C GLU A 36 -8.26 -10.94 -10.10
N GLY A 37 -9.24 -11.04 -9.20
CA GLY A 37 -8.99 -11.37 -7.79
C GLY A 37 -8.45 -10.20 -6.94
N GLU A 38 -8.46 -8.98 -7.46
CA GLU A 38 -8.08 -7.77 -6.72
C GLU A 38 -9.25 -6.80 -6.53
N ALA A 39 -9.13 -5.96 -5.51
CA ALA A 39 -10.01 -4.83 -5.26
C ALA A 39 -9.19 -3.55 -5.09
N LEU A 40 -9.68 -2.45 -5.66
CA LEU A 40 -9.16 -1.11 -5.44
C LEU A 40 -9.84 -0.50 -4.22
N LEU A 41 -9.02 -0.04 -3.28
CA LEU A 41 -9.47 0.61 -2.06
C LEU A 41 -9.13 2.10 -2.10
N ARG A 42 -10.06 2.93 -1.63
CA ARG A 42 -9.80 4.31 -1.20
C ARG A 42 -9.48 4.28 0.29
N ASN A 43 -8.20 4.38 0.62
CA ASN A 43 -7.76 4.39 2.01
C ASN A 43 -8.22 5.68 2.71
N THR A 44 -8.84 5.52 3.89
CA THR A 44 -9.32 6.61 4.75
C THR A 44 -8.44 6.79 5.98
N TYR A 45 -7.83 5.70 6.47
CA TYR A 45 -6.91 5.70 7.59
C TYR A 45 -5.68 4.85 7.30
N ILE A 46 -4.52 5.29 7.80
CA ILE A 46 -3.25 4.58 7.72
C ILE A 46 -2.71 4.42 9.15
N GLY A 47 -2.32 3.20 9.49
CA GLY A 47 -1.65 2.87 10.74
C GLY A 47 -0.18 3.26 10.68
N ILE A 48 0.30 3.93 11.73
CA ILE A 48 1.72 4.23 11.92
C ILE A 48 2.20 3.36 13.07
N ASP A 49 3.02 2.37 12.75
CA ASP A 49 3.57 1.43 13.72
C ASP A 49 5.10 1.37 13.64
N ALA A 50 5.73 0.91 14.73
CA ALA A 50 7.18 0.80 14.80
C ALA A 50 7.75 -0.26 13.84
N ALA A 51 6.93 -1.21 13.35
CA ALA A 51 7.38 -2.22 12.41
C ALA A 51 7.68 -1.61 11.03
N VAL A 52 6.95 -0.57 10.61
CA VAL A 52 7.27 0.19 9.39
C VAL A 52 8.74 0.59 9.36
N ARG A 53 9.29 1.08 10.48
CA ARG A 53 10.71 1.46 10.58
C ARG A 53 11.66 0.31 10.28
N THR A 54 11.30 -0.93 10.62
CA THR A 54 12.13 -2.11 10.37
C THR A 54 12.13 -2.48 8.89
N TRP A 55 11.01 -2.30 8.18
CA TRP A 55 10.90 -2.58 6.75
C TRP A 55 11.63 -1.57 5.86
N LEU A 56 11.97 -0.39 6.39
CA LEU A 56 12.80 0.60 5.68
C LEU A 56 14.29 0.25 5.70
N ASN A 57 14.72 -0.65 6.58
CA ASN A 57 16.09 -1.17 6.58
C ASN A 57 16.22 -2.30 5.56
N ASP A 58 17.39 -2.38 4.92
CA ASP A 58 17.70 -3.48 4.01
C ASP A 58 18.29 -4.66 4.79
N GLN A 59 17.49 -5.26 5.66
CA GLN A 59 17.89 -6.37 6.51
C GLN A 59 16.86 -7.50 6.47
N PRO A 60 17.28 -8.77 6.62
CA PRO A 60 16.35 -9.90 6.67
C PRO A 60 15.36 -9.74 7.82
N GLY A 61 14.07 -9.90 7.52
CA GLY A 61 12.98 -9.91 8.47
C GLY A 61 11.91 -10.93 8.07
N TYR A 62 10.83 -10.99 8.84
CA TYR A 62 9.68 -11.87 8.52
C TYR A 62 8.92 -11.42 7.26
N LEU A 63 9.09 -10.16 6.85
CA LEU A 63 8.65 -9.63 5.56
C LEU A 63 9.86 -9.09 4.79
N PRO A 64 9.84 -9.16 3.45
CA PRO A 64 10.85 -8.50 2.63
C PRO A 64 10.88 -6.99 2.90
N PRO A 65 12.07 -6.37 2.87
CA PRO A 65 12.21 -4.93 3.04
C PRO A 65 11.58 -4.18 1.86
N VAL A 66 11.03 -3.00 2.15
CA VAL A 66 10.52 -2.07 1.12
C VAL A 66 11.69 -1.65 0.25
N GLN A 67 11.58 -1.74 -1.07
CA GLN A 67 12.66 -1.36 -1.98
C GLN A 67 12.71 0.15 -2.22
N LEU A 68 13.86 0.67 -2.67
CA LEU A 68 13.95 2.06 -3.10
C LEU A 68 13.04 2.30 -4.31
N GLY A 69 12.25 3.35 -4.26
CA GLY A 69 11.21 3.66 -5.23
C GLY A 69 9.89 2.91 -5.01
N GLU A 70 9.83 1.96 -4.07
CA GLU A 70 8.59 1.28 -3.70
C GLU A 70 7.79 2.13 -2.70
N VAL A 71 6.47 1.94 -2.71
CA VAL A 71 5.57 2.57 -1.76
C VAL A 71 5.76 1.96 -0.37
N ILE A 72 5.77 2.83 0.65
CA ILE A 72 5.96 2.41 2.03
C ILE A 72 4.75 1.62 2.50
N ARG A 73 5.00 0.38 2.93
CA ARG A 73 3.97 -0.48 3.48
C ARG A 73 3.48 0.05 4.84
N ALA A 74 2.16 0.05 5.00
CA ALA A 74 1.49 0.34 6.26
C ALA A 74 0.19 -0.47 6.35
N ALA A 75 -0.31 -0.68 7.57
CA ALA A 75 -1.68 -1.11 7.76
C ALA A 75 -2.63 0.04 7.39
N GLY A 76 -3.83 -0.27 6.92
CA GLY A 76 -4.81 0.76 6.53
C GLY A 76 -6.24 0.26 6.56
N ILE A 77 -7.16 1.21 6.66
CA ILE A 77 -8.60 0.99 6.53
C ILE A 77 -9.06 1.85 5.36
N GLY A 78 -9.93 1.30 4.53
CA GLY A 78 -10.44 1.97 3.34
C GLY A 78 -11.74 1.38 2.84
N GLU A 79 -12.34 2.09 1.91
CA GLU A 79 -13.57 1.69 1.24
C GLU A 79 -13.24 1.06 -0.12
N VAL A 80 -13.91 -0.04 -0.47
CA VAL A 80 -13.75 -0.65 -1.79
C VAL A 80 -14.44 0.24 -2.82
N VAL A 81 -13.68 0.77 -3.78
CA VAL A 81 -14.20 1.63 -4.87
C VAL A 81 -14.32 0.89 -6.20
N ALA A 82 -13.58 -0.21 -6.37
CA ALA A 82 -13.76 -1.16 -7.48
C ALA A 82 -13.30 -2.56 -7.03
N SER A 83 -13.93 -3.61 -7.55
CA SER A 83 -13.56 -5.00 -7.23
C SER A 83 -13.73 -5.91 -8.42
N ARG A 84 -12.75 -6.80 -8.62
CA ARG A 84 -12.79 -7.92 -9.56
C ARG A 84 -12.60 -9.25 -8.82
N CYS A 85 -13.00 -9.29 -7.56
CA CYS A 85 -12.98 -10.50 -6.77
C CYS A 85 -14.26 -11.31 -7.04
N THR A 86 -14.11 -12.61 -7.26
CA THR A 86 -15.25 -13.52 -7.38
C THR A 86 -16.05 -13.48 -6.08
N PRO A 87 -17.36 -13.19 -6.13
CA PRO A 87 -18.18 -13.20 -4.92
C PRO A 87 -18.23 -14.62 -4.36
N THR A 88 -17.66 -14.82 -3.18
CA THR A 88 -17.99 -15.96 -2.33
C THR A 88 -19.41 -15.76 -1.77
N ARG A 89 -20.11 -16.87 -1.47
CA ARG A 89 -21.49 -16.94 -0.95
C ARG A 89 -21.98 -15.62 -0.32
N SER A 90 -23.07 -15.08 -0.87
CA SER A 90 -23.64 -13.76 -0.57
C SER A 90 -23.47 -13.34 0.90
N GLY A 91 -22.70 -12.28 1.14
CA GLY A 91 -22.46 -11.69 2.46
C GLY A 91 -21.12 -12.01 3.14
N THR A 92 -20.24 -12.82 2.52
CA THR A 92 -18.94 -13.21 3.12
C THR A 92 -17.75 -12.57 2.39
N TRP A 93 -16.80 -11.98 3.14
CA TRP A 93 -15.51 -11.51 2.64
C TRP A 93 -14.69 -12.67 2.06
N SER A 94 -14.18 -12.51 0.83
CA SER A 94 -13.32 -13.53 0.20
C SER A 94 -11.88 -13.37 0.69
N PRO A 95 -11.29 -14.38 1.38
CA PRO A 95 -9.91 -14.30 1.86
C PRO A 95 -8.86 -14.30 0.74
N HIS A 96 -9.27 -14.59 -0.50
CA HIS A 96 -8.40 -14.60 -1.67
C HIS A 96 -8.38 -13.24 -2.40
N CYS A 97 -9.24 -12.29 -2.00
CA CYS A 97 -9.32 -10.96 -2.58
C CYS A 97 -8.22 -10.08 -2.02
N ARG A 98 -7.28 -9.66 -2.87
CA ARG A 98 -6.17 -8.78 -2.46
C ARG A 98 -6.49 -7.32 -2.76
N ALA A 99 -6.03 -6.41 -1.91
CA ALA A 99 -5.98 -5.00 -2.30
C ALA A 99 -5.01 -4.85 -3.48
N SER A 100 -5.43 -4.14 -4.52
CA SER A 100 -4.52 -3.69 -5.58
C SER A 100 -3.38 -2.92 -4.91
N ARG A 101 -2.13 -3.15 -5.33
CA ARG A 101 -0.96 -2.49 -4.75
C ARG A 101 -0.99 -1.00 -5.09
N SER A 102 -1.74 -0.24 -4.29
CA SER A 102 -2.08 1.16 -4.55
C SER A 102 -1.94 2.05 -3.34
N THR A 103 -1.51 1.54 -2.18
CA THR A 103 -1.20 2.42 -1.05
C THR A 103 0.26 2.78 -1.06
#